data_AF-A0A1Q8IS55-F1
#
_entry.id   AF-A0A1Q8IS55-F1
#
_cell.length_a   1.000
_cell.length_b   1.000
_cell.length_c   1.000
_cell.angle_alpha   90.00
_cell.angle_beta   90.00
_cell.angle_gamma   90.00
#
_symmetry.space_group_name_H-M   'P 1'
#
loop_
_entity.id
_entity.type
_entity.pdbx_description
1 polymer ?
#
loop_
_entity_poly.entity_id
_entity_poly.type
_entity_poly.pdbx_seq_one_letter_code
_entity_poly.pdbx_strand_id
1 'polypeptide(L)'
;MRRHHVDAIDSILCDWYTFGRGWSPVAGYEREDPSCALYRSSRQWMDFSEFNDEVDWLRIERNARAVDPLVLQLETRLRIAVSVAVKNFHAGAIVFTNPRHPQTQDADYAEAKRLLAPKLITAGVLERQAPQTARHVPRLA
;
A
#
# COMPACT_ATOMS: atom_id res chain seq x y z
N MET A 1 -10.66 12.94 6.29
CA MET A 1 -9.28 13.12 5.80
C MET A 1 -9.33 13.47 4.32
N ARG A 2 -8.71 14.58 3.90
CA ARG A 2 -8.78 15.09 2.54
C ARG A 2 -7.87 14.23 1.65
N ARG A 3 -8.43 13.36 0.81
CA ARG A 3 -7.68 12.72 -0.30
C ARG A 3 -7.30 13.83 -1.28
N HIS A 4 -6.14 14.47 -1.09
CA HIS A 4 -5.45 15.12 -2.20
C HIS A 4 -5.24 14.05 -3.28
N HIS A 5 -5.34 14.38 -4.57
CA HIS A 5 -5.09 13.46 -5.68
C HIS A 5 -3.65 12.95 -5.64
N VAL A 6 -3.38 11.98 -4.78
CA VAL A 6 -2.18 11.16 -4.76
C VAL A 6 -2.28 10.18 -5.92
N ASP A 7 -1.17 10.03 -6.63
CA ASP A 7 -0.99 8.97 -7.63
C ASP A 7 -1.40 7.62 -7.02
N ALA A 8 -1.93 6.69 -7.83
CA ALA A 8 -2.36 5.38 -7.34
C ALA A 8 -1.20 4.64 -6.65
N ILE A 9 0.02 4.82 -7.16
CA ILE A 9 1.24 4.28 -6.56
C ILE A 9 1.52 4.92 -5.19
N ASP A 10 1.32 6.24 -5.04
CA ASP A 10 1.54 6.94 -3.78
C ASP A 10 0.56 6.42 -2.70
N SER A 11 -0.70 6.13 -3.07
CA SER A 11 -1.68 5.53 -2.15
C SER A 11 -1.24 4.14 -1.69
N ILE A 12 -0.84 3.28 -2.62
CA ILE A 12 -0.36 1.91 -2.30
C ILE A 12 0.84 1.96 -1.35
N LEU A 13 1.78 2.88 -1.60
CA LEU A 13 2.96 3.04 -0.75
C LEU A 13 2.60 3.57 0.64
N CYS A 14 1.62 4.47 0.76
CA CYS A 14 1.09 4.94 2.04
C CYS A 14 0.42 3.82 2.84
N ASP A 15 -0.37 2.98 2.18
CA ASP A 15 -1.02 1.82 2.80
C ASP A 15 0.01 0.81 3.30
N TRP A 16 1.01 0.49 2.47
CA TRP A 16 2.15 -0.38 2.86
C TRP A 16 2.90 0.18 4.07
N TYR A 17 3.21 1.47 4.09
CA TYR A 17 3.92 2.10 5.20
C TYR A 17 3.10 2.09 6.49
N THR A 18 1.79 2.33 6.39
CA THR A 18 0.87 2.32 7.53
C THR A 18 0.75 0.91 8.11
N PHE A 19 0.63 -0.11 7.26
CA PHE A 19 0.64 -1.52 7.67
C PHE A 19 1.97 -1.90 8.36
N GLY A 20 3.11 -1.55 7.77
CA GLY A 20 4.43 -1.87 8.33
C GLY A 20 4.71 -1.19 9.68
N ARG A 21 4.12 -0.02 9.93
CA ARG A 21 4.15 0.67 11.24
C ARG A 21 3.21 0.05 12.27
N GLY A 22 2.10 -0.54 11.81
CA GLY A 22 1.12 -1.22 12.64
C GLY A 22 1.56 -2.61 13.11
N TRP A 23 2.61 -3.18 12.52
CA TRP A 23 3.23 -4.40 13.02
C TRP A 23 3.89 -4.12 14.38
N SER A 24 3.16 -4.43 15.44
CA SER A 24 3.70 -4.54 16.79
C SER A 24 4.17 -5.97 16.98
N PRO A 25 5.46 -6.26 17.19
CA PRO A 25 5.86 -7.59 17.62
C PRO A 25 5.14 -7.86 18.94
N VAL A 26 4.28 -8.88 18.96
CA VAL A 26 3.70 -9.36 20.21
C VAL A 26 4.87 -9.79 21.08
N ALA A 27 5.17 -9.04 22.15
CA ALA A 27 6.22 -9.40 23.09
C ALA A 27 5.75 -10.61 23.90
N GLY A 28 5.87 -11.81 23.32
CA GLY A 28 5.42 -13.07 23.89
C GLY A 28 5.32 -14.18 22.84
N TYR A 29 4.99 -15.39 23.30
CA TYR A 29 4.60 -16.49 22.42
C TYR A 29 3.23 -16.17 21.79
N GLU A 30 3.05 -16.46 20.51
CA GLU A 30 1.73 -16.41 19.88
C GLU A 30 0.75 -17.26 20.71
N ARG A 31 -0.40 -16.67 21.08
CA ARG A 31 -1.43 -17.36 21.88
C ARG A 31 -2.18 -18.43 21.08
N GLU A 32 -1.91 -18.51 19.78
CA GLU A 32 -2.55 -19.40 18.84
C GLU A 32 -1.50 -20.18 18.06
N ASP A 33 -1.80 -21.44 17.74
CA ASP A 33 -0.99 -22.21 16.82
C ASP A 33 -1.14 -21.63 15.41
N PRO A 34 -0.04 -21.42 14.65
CA PRO A 34 -0.10 -20.87 13.30
C PRO A 34 -1.03 -21.64 12.35
N SER A 35 -1.23 -22.95 12.58
CA SER A 35 -2.15 -23.78 11.79
C SER A 35 -3.63 -23.52 12.09
N CYS A 36 -3.93 -22.93 13.26
CA CYS A 36 -5.29 -22.62 13.72
C CYS A 36 -5.60 -21.11 13.73
N ALA A 37 -4.60 -20.24 13.54
CA ALA A 37 -4.75 -18.78 13.57
C ALA A 37 -5.84 -18.22 12.63
N LEU A 38 -6.10 -18.91 11.52
CA LEU A 38 -7.11 -18.51 10.53
C LEU A 38 -8.46 -19.24 10.67
N TYR A 39 -8.59 -20.14 11.65
CA TYR A 39 -9.82 -20.91 11.83
C TYR A 39 -10.94 -20.03 12.38
N ARG A 40 -12.03 -19.89 11.63
CA ARG A 40 -13.25 -19.19 12.04
C ARG A 40 -14.45 -20.09 11.72
N SER A 41 -15.35 -20.32 12.69
CA SER A 41 -16.52 -21.20 12.52
C SER A 41 -17.61 -20.58 11.63
N SER A 42 -17.80 -19.25 11.66
CA SER A 42 -18.71 -18.50 10.78
C SER A 42 -18.47 -17.00 10.92
N ARG A 43 -18.77 -16.21 9.88
CA ARG A 43 -18.79 -14.73 9.91
C ARG A 43 -20.20 -14.16 10.13
N GLN A 44 -21.19 -15.01 10.39
CA GLN A 44 -22.60 -14.63 10.49
C GLN A 44 -22.95 -13.72 11.68
N TRP A 45 -22.02 -13.56 12.63
CA TRP A 45 -22.21 -12.70 13.82
C TRP A 45 -21.74 -11.26 13.61
N MET A 46 -21.03 -10.98 12.52
CA MET A 46 -20.55 -9.64 12.19
C MET A 46 -21.64 -8.85 11.48
N ASP A 47 -21.76 -7.57 11.82
CA ASP A 47 -22.58 -6.68 11.01
C ASP A 47 -21.90 -6.37 9.66
N PHE A 48 -22.63 -5.74 8.74
CA PHE A 48 -22.09 -5.41 7.41
C PHE A 48 -20.94 -4.40 7.46
N SER A 49 -20.90 -3.51 8.46
CA SER A 49 -19.83 -2.53 8.63
C SER A 49 -18.55 -3.23 9.08
N GLU A 50 -18.63 -4.05 10.12
CA GLU A 50 -17.53 -4.84 10.65
C GLU A 50 -16.97 -5.79 9.58
N PHE A 51 -17.85 -6.40 8.78
CA PHE A 51 -17.42 -7.26 7.67
C PHE A 51 -16.67 -6.49 6.59
N ASN A 52 -17.15 -5.30 6.21
CA ASN A 52 -16.48 -4.46 5.22
C ASN A 52 -15.10 -4.00 5.73
N ASP A 53 -15.02 -3.58 6.99
CA ASP A 53 -13.76 -3.14 7.62
C ASP A 53 -12.72 -4.27 7.65
N GLU A 54 -13.13 -5.51 7.99
CA GLU A 54 -12.27 -6.69 7.95
C GLU A 54 -11.78 -7.00 6.53
N VAL A 55 -12.66 -6.94 5.54
CA VAL A 55 -12.31 -7.19 4.13
C VAL A 55 -11.34 -6.12 3.61
N ASP A 56 -11.58 -4.86 3.94
CA ASP A 56 -10.70 -3.75 3.57
C ASP A 56 -9.32 -3.89 4.25
N TRP A 57 -9.29 -4.29 5.52
CA TRP A 57 -8.06 -4.57 6.23
C TRP A 57 -7.27 -5.72 5.59
N LEU A 58 -7.91 -6.85 5.27
CA LEU A 58 -7.28 -8.00 4.61
C LEU A 58 -6.72 -7.63 3.23
N ARG A 59 -7.42 -6.75 2.51
CA ARG A 59 -6.95 -6.21 1.23
C ARG A 59 -5.69 -5.37 1.41
N ILE A 60 -5.67 -4.48 2.40
CA ILE A 60 -4.50 -3.65 2.73
C ILE A 60 -3.32 -4.54 3.12
N GLU A 61 -3.53 -5.52 4.01
CA GLU A 61 -2.49 -6.46 4.43
C GLU A 61 -1.90 -7.21 3.25
N ARG A 62 -2.74 -7.83 2.41
CA ARG A 62 -2.29 -8.59 1.25
C ARG A 62 -1.45 -7.71 0.31
N ASN A 63 -1.92 -6.50 0.05
CA ASN A 63 -1.21 -5.54 -0.80
C ASN A 63 0.12 -5.13 -0.18
N ALA A 64 0.15 -4.80 1.11
CA ALA A 64 1.36 -4.43 1.81
C ALA A 64 2.40 -5.56 1.78
N ARG A 65 1.99 -6.80 2.04
CA ARG A 65 2.86 -7.99 1.96
C ARG A 65 3.41 -8.23 0.56
N ALA A 66 2.64 -7.93 -0.49
CA ALA A 66 3.11 -8.03 -1.87
C ALA A 66 4.08 -6.88 -2.25
N VAL A 67 3.87 -5.68 -1.72
CA VAL A 67 4.70 -4.49 -2.00
C VAL A 67 6.06 -4.57 -1.30
N ASP A 68 6.10 -5.09 -0.08
CA ASP A 68 7.31 -5.14 0.75
C ASP A 68 8.56 -5.69 0.04
N PRO A 69 8.54 -6.91 -0.55
CA PRO A 69 9.70 -7.44 -1.26
C PRO A 69 10.08 -6.60 -2.50
N LEU A 70 9.11 -5.93 -3.15
CA LEU A 70 9.39 -5.09 -4.32
C LEU A 70 10.17 -3.83 -3.95
N VAL A 71 9.84 -3.23 -2.80
CA VAL A 71 10.58 -2.08 -2.23
C VAL A 71 11.98 -2.52 -1.76
N LEU A 72 12.10 -3.73 -1.21
CA LEU A 72 13.40 -4.32 -0.83
C LEU A 72 14.31 -4.68 -2.01
N GLN A 73 13.77 -4.83 -3.22
CA GLN A 73 14.57 -5.02 -4.43
C GLN A 73 15.11 -3.71 -5.02
N LEU A 74 14.62 -2.56 -4.58
CA LEU A 74 15.15 -1.28 -5.04
C LEU A 74 16.55 -1.04 -4.48
N GLU A 75 17.36 -0.31 -5.25
CA GLU A 75 18.62 0.23 -4.77
C GLU A 75 18.39 1.03 -3.47
N THR A 76 19.35 0.96 -2.55
CA THR A 76 19.30 1.64 -1.24
C THR A 76 18.92 3.11 -1.36
N ARG A 77 19.47 3.84 -2.35
CA ARG A 77 19.16 5.25 -2.60
C ARG A 77 17.67 5.48 -2.87
N LEU A 78 17.09 4.70 -3.78
CA LEU A 78 15.68 4.80 -4.15
C LEU A 78 14.75 4.37 -3.01
N ARG A 79 15.15 3.36 -2.23
CA ARG A 79 14.40 2.91 -1.04
C ARG A 79 14.33 3.99 0.03
N ILE A 80 15.44 4.71 0.26
CA ILE A 80 15.47 5.85 1.18
C ILE A 80 14.53 6.95 0.66
N ALA A 81 14.57 7.24 -0.65
CA ALA A 81 13.70 8.26 -1.24
C ALA A 81 12.21 7.93 -1.03
N VAL A 82 11.79 6.68 -1.31
CA VAL A 82 10.43 6.19 -1.03
C VAL A 82 10.08 6.32 0.45
N SER A 83 10.98 5.88 1.35
CA SER A 83 10.74 5.93 2.80
C SER A 83 10.54 7.36 3.31
N VAL A 84 11.31 8.32 2.80
CA VAL A 84 11.18 9.74 3.17
C VAL A 84 9.89 10.35 2.60
N ALA A 85 9.57 10.06 1.33
CA ALA A 85 8.36 10.55 0.69
C ALA A 85 7.10 10.07 1.43
N VAL A 86 7.00 8.78 1.71
CA VAL A 86 5.81 8.22 2.38
C VAL A 86 5.68 8.71 3.83
N LYS A 87 6.80 8.91 4.55
CA LYS A 87 6.78 9.55 5.88
C LYS A 87 6.19 10.96 5.83
N ASN A 88 6.55 11.75 4.81
CA ASN A 88 6.01 13.09 4.62
C ASN A 88 4.54 13.07 4.20
N PHE A 89 4.13 12.13 3.35
CA PHE A 89 2.71 11.95 2.99
C PHE A 89 1.87 11.58 4.21
N HIS A 90 2.36 10.66 5.04
CA HIS A 90 1.70 10.28 6.28
C HIS A 90 1.63 11.42 7.29
N ALA A 91 2.69 12.23 7.41
CA ALA A 91 2.70 13.43 8.26
C ALA A 91 1.80 14.57 7.72
N GLY A 92 1.48 14.56 6.42
CA GLY A 92 0.75 15.64 5.74
C GLY A 92 1.58 16.92 5.56
N ALA A 93 2.89 16.88 5.81
CA ALA A 93 3.82 17.99 5.71
C ALA A 93 5.24 17.49 5.38
N ILE A 94 6.08 18.36 4.83
CA ILE A 94 7.49 18.06 4.55
C ILE A 94 8.28 18.22 5.86
N VAL A 95 8.40 17.13 6.62
CA VAL A 95 9.10 17.09 7.92
C VAL A 95 10.43 16.38 7.81
N PHE A 96 10.50 15.36 6.96
CA PHE A 96 11.66 14.49 6.79
C PHE A 96 12.40 14.83 5.50
N THR A 97 13.72 14.89 5.59
CA THR A 97 14.63 15.15 4.47
C THR A 97 15.72 14.09 4.46
N ASN A 98 16.13 13.65 3.28
CA ASN A 98 17.27 12.74 3.13
C ASN A 98 18.58 13.51 3.37
N PRO A 99 19.37 13.20 4.42
CA PRO A 99 20.60 13.93 4.71
C PRO A 99 21.74 13.63 3.74
N ARG A 100 21.69 12.49 3.02
CA ARG A 100 22.78 12.06 2.11
C ARG A 100 22.61 12.61 0.71
N HIS A 101 21.36 12.67 0.24
CA HIS A 101 21.03 13.15 -1.11
C HIS A 101 19.78 14.04 -1.10
N PRO A 102 19.81 15.20 -0.41
CA PRO A 102 18.63 16.06 -0.31
C PRO A 102 18.22 16.65 -1.66
N GLN A 103 19.20 16.95 -2.53
CA GLN A 103 18.98 17.63 -3.82
C GLN A 103 18.33 16.72 -4.87
N THR A 104 18.51 15.40 -4.78
CA THR A 104 17.99 14.44 -5.77
C THR A 104 16.77 13.68 -5.27
N GLN A 105 16.27 14.01 -4.08
CA GLN A 105 15.19 13.28 -3.42
C GLN A 105 13.96 13.07 -4.31
N ASP A 106 13.51 14.12 -5.00
CA ASP A 106 12.32 14.04 -5.87
C ASP A 106 12.58 13.23 -7.14
N ALA A 107 13.76 13.38 -7.74
CA ALA A 107 14.17 12.61 -8.92
C ALA A 107 14.33 11.12 -8.59
N ASP A 108 14.92 10.81 -7.44
CA ASP A 108 15.10 9.45 -6.93
C ASP A 108 13.74 8.83 -6.61
N TYR A 109 12.79 9.60 -6.06
CA TYR A 109 11.44 9.11 -5.84
C TYR A 109 10.70 8.83 -7.17
N ALA A 110 10.80 9.73 -8.14
CA ALA A 110 10.20 9.53 -9.47
C ALA A 110 10.76 8.29 -10.17
N GLU A 111 12.06 8.05 -10.09
CA GLU A 111 12.69 6.85 -10.66
C GLU A 111 12.27 5.59 -9.90
N ALA A 112 12.17 5.64 -8.57
CA ALA A 112 11.63 4.53 -7.78
C ALA A 112 10.21 4.15 -8.24
N LYS A 113 9.34 5.15 -8.50
CA LYS A 113 7.99 4.91 -9.01
C LYS A 113 8.00 4.26 -10.40
N ARG A 114 8.87 4.71 -11.30
CA ARG A 114 9.04 4.09 -12.63
C ARG A 114 9.44 2.62 -12.54
N LEU A 115 10.36 2.27 -11.64
CA LEU A 115 10.81 0.89 -11.45
C LEU A 115 9.76 0.01 -10.75
N LEU A 116 8.99 0.58 -9.82
CA LEU A 116 7.95 -0.14 -9.09
C LEU A 116 6.69 -0.38 -9.92
N ALA A 117 6.27 0.57 -10.75
CA ALA A 117 5.04 0.49 -11.54
C ALA A 117 4.82 -0.86 -12.28
N PRO A 118 5.76 -1.36 -13.10
CA PRO A 118 5.57 -2.63 -13.80
C PRO A 118 5.52 -3.84 -12.84
N LYS A 119 6.27 -3.78 -11.73
CA LYS A 119 6.29 -4.84 -10.72
C LYS A 119 4.96 -4.89 -9.96
N LEU A 120 4.40 -3.72 -9.62
CA LEU A 120 3.10 -3.59 -8.95
C LEU A 120 1.95 -4.09 -9.83
N ILE A 121 2.02 -3.84 -11.14
CA ILE A 121 1.05 -4.39 -12.11
C ILE A 121 1.16 -5.91 -12.15
N THR A 122 2.39 -6.45 -12.21
CA THR A 122 2.63 -7.90 -12.26
C THR A 122 2.16 -8.59 -10.98
N ALA A 123 2.31 -7.93 -9.83
CA ALA A 123 1.83 -8.42 -8.54
C ALA A 123 0.30 -8.30 -8.37
N GLY A 124 -0.41 -7.69 -9.33
CA GLY A 124 -1.86 -7.48 -9.29
C GLY A 124 -2.32 -6.44 -8.26
N VAL A 125 -1.39 -5.64 -7.72
CA VAL A 125 -1.69 -4.58 -6.73
C VAL A 125 -2.13 -3.29 -7.41
N LEU A 126 -1.54 -3.01 -8.59
CA LEU A 126 -1.93 -1.88 -9.43
C LEU A 126 -2.69 -2.41 -10.66
N GLU A 127 -3.90 -1.90 -10.89
CA GLU A 127 -4.63 -2.21 -12.11
C GLU A 127 -3.88 -1.63 -13.32
N ARG A 128 -3.66 -2.47 -14.35
CA ARG A 128 -3.26 -1.96 -15.65
C ARG A 128 -4.42 -1.11 -16.15
N GLN A 129 -4.23 0.20 -16.30
CA GLN A 129 -5.25 1.05 -16.92
C GLN A 129 -5.60 0.46 -18.30
N ALA A 130 -6.77 -0.14 -18.42
CA ALA A 130 -7.31 -0.54 -19.70
C ALA A 130 -7.67 0.72 -20.49
N PRO A 131 -7.49 0.75 -21.83
CA PRO A 131 -8.05 1.82 -22.63
C PRO A 131 -9.55 1.90 -22.34
N GLN A 132 -10.00 3.04 -21.83
CA GLN A 132 -11.40 3.31 -21.51
C GLN A 132 -12.20 3.21 -22.81
N THR A 133 -12.75 2.04 -23.10
CA THR A 133 -13.72 1.90 -24.18
C THR A 133 -15.01 2.46 -23.60
N ALA A 134 -15.36 3.67 -24.02
CA ALA A 134 -16.57 4.37 -23.61
C ALA A 134 -17.78 3.43 -23.73
N ARG A 135 -18.28 2.94 -22.60
CA ARG A 135 -19.56 2.22 -22.57
C ARG A 135 -20.65 3.26 -22.76
N HIS A 136 -20.97 3.56 -24.03
CA HIS A 136 -22.20 4.24 -24.39
C HIS A 136 -23.34 3.31 -23.98
N VAL A 137 -24.03 3.63 -22.89
CA VAL A 137 -25.27 2.99 -22.50
C VAL A 137 -26.36 3.59 -23.38
N PRO A 138 -26.94 2.86 -24.35
CA PRO A 138 -28.09 3.38 -25.09
C PRO A 138 -29.27 3.51 -24.11
N ARG A 139 -29.81 4.72 -23.99
CA ARG A 139 -31.14 4.91 -23.38
C ARG A 139 -32.14 4.17 -24.25
N LEU A 140 -32.76 3.14 -23.68
CA LEU A 140 -33.97 2.54 -24.25
C LEU A 140 -35.05 3.63 -24.23
N ALA A 141 -35.61 3.89 -25.41
CA ALA A 141 -36.80 4.72 -25.63
C ALA A 141 -38.07 3.90 -25.40
#